data_AF-A0A920H3M5-F1
#
_entry.id   AF-A0A920H3M5-F1
#
_cell.length_a   1.000
_cell.length_b   1.000
_cell.length_c   1.000
_cell.angle_alpha   90.00
_cell.angle_beta   90.00
_cell.angle_gamma   90.00
#
_symmetry.space_group_name_H-M   'P 1'
#
loop_
_entity.id
_entity.type
_entity.pdbx_description
1 polymer ?
#
loop_
_entity_poly.entity_id
_entity_poly.type
_entity_poly.pdbx_seq_one_letter_code
_entity_poly.pdbx_strand_id
1 'polypeptide(L)'
;MKYIRNDLSINKDNIEKAIHESLNRLNTDYVDLYQIHWPQRDTNYFGKLGYEQSSKINDNIEETLETLNHFIQEGKIRCIGISNETAWGTMRYLEIARKKNLTGIVSIQNPYSLLIEFLRLGFLKSPPGKR
;
A
#
# COMPACT_ATOMS: atom_id res chain seq x y z
N MET A 1 -18.24 -13.58 11.50
CA MET A 1 -17.52 -12.55 10.71
C MET A 1 -18.54 -11.67 9.97
N LYS A 2 -19.19 -10.70 10.63
CA LYS A 2 -20.25 -9.88 9.99
C LYS A 2 -19.69 -8.69 9.16
N TYR A 3 -18.41 -8.38 9.32
CA TYR A 3 -17.78 -7.14 8.81
C TYR A 3 -16.68 -7.38 7.79
N ILE A 4 -16.42 -8.64 7.42
CA ILE A 4 -15.47 -8.97 6.36
C ILE A 4 -16.24 -8.95 5.04
N ARG A 5 -15.75 -8.18 4.07
CA ARG A 5 -16.32 -8.13 2.72
C ARG A 5 -16.01 -9.44 2.00
N ASN A 6 -16.94 -9.93 1.19
CA ASN A 6 -16.78 -11.18 0.44
C ASN A 6 -15.76 -11.03 -0.71
N ASP A 7 -15.74 -9.85 -1.34
CA ASP A 7 -14.73 -9.48 -2.31
C ASP A 7 -13.66 -8.60 -1.64
N LEU A 8 -12.41 -9.03 -1.75
CA LEU A 8 -11.24 -8.37 -1.17
C LEU A 8 -10.35 -7.75 -2.25
N SER A 9 -10.80 -7.72 -3.50
CA SER A 9 -10.07 -7.05 -4.57
C SER A 9 -9.91 -5.56 -4.26
N ILE A 10 -8.73 -5.04 -4.56
CA ILE A 10 -8.42 -3.62 -4.43
C ILE A 10 -8.85 -2.95 -5.73
N ASN A 11 -10.08 -2.47 -5.76
CA ASN A 11 -10.64 -1.65 -6.83
C ASN A 11 -11.33 -0.44 -6.20
N LYS A 12 -11.74 0.52 -7.03
CA LYS A 12 -12.39 1.74 -6.56
C LYS A 12 -13.56 1.46 -5.60
N ASP A 13 -14.55 0.70 -6.02
CA ASP A 13 -15.78 0.44 -5.25
C ASP A 13 -15.48 -0.18 -3.87
N ASN A 14 -14.52 -1.11 -3.84
CA ASN A 14 -14.09 -1.77 -2.64
C ASN A 14 -13.33 -0.85 -1.68
N ILE A 15 -12.49 0.05 -2.19
CA ILE A 15 -11.80 1.06 -1.40
C ILE A 15 -12.81 2.04 -0.80
N GLU A 16 -13.75 2.55 -1.61
CA GLU A 16 -14.76 3.50 -1.16
C GLU A 16 -15.61 2.91 -0.02
N LYS A 17 -16.13 1.69 -0.24
CA LYS A 17 -16.89 0.97 0.78
C LYS A 17 -16.08 0.74 2.05
N ALA A 18 -14.82 0.30 1.92
CA ALA A 18 -13.96 0.02 3.06
C ALA A 18 -13.67 1.27 3.90
N ILE A 19 -13.44 2.42 3.28
CA ILE A 19 -13.19 3.70 3.97
C ILE A 19 -14.45 4.14 4.72
N HIS A 20 -15.60 4.21 4.04
CA HIS A 20 -16.85 4.63 4.68
C HIS A 20 -17.24 3.75 5.87
N GLU A 21 -17.14 2.43 5.71
CA GLU A 21 -17.43 1.52 6.82
C GLU A 21 -16.42 1.65 7.97
N SER A 22 -15.15 1.95 7.67
CA SER A 22 -14.12 2.15 8.70
C SER A 22 -14.35 3.43 9.48
N LEU A 23 -14.66 4.54 8.82
CA LEU A 23 -14.99 5.81 9.44
C LEU A 23 -16.23 5.68 10.35
N ASN A 24 -17.27 5.01 9.86
CA ASN A 24 -18.47 4.75 10.65
C ASN A 24 -18.17 3.89 11.90
N ARG A 25 -17.33 2.85 11.77
CA ARG A 25 -16.93 2.02 12.92
C ARG A 25 -16.06 2.75 13.94
N LEU A 26 -15.18 3.63 13.47
CA LEU A 26 -14.30 4.44 14.30
C LEU A 26 -15.01 5.67 14.88
N ASN A 27 -16.22 5.98 14.41
CA ASN A 27 -17.01 7.15 14.79
C ASN A 27 -16.21 8.46 14.62
N THR A 28 -15.62 8.61 13.44
CA THR A 28 -14.81 9.78 13.03
C THR A 28 -15.07 10.09 11.57
N ASP A 29 -14.92 11.36 11.19
CA ASP A 29 -15.07 11.82 9.80
C ASP A 29 -13.80 11.62 8.97
N TYR A 30 -12.65 11.41 9.62
CA TYR A 30 -11.37 11.22 8.94
C TYR A 30 -10.42 10.28 9.69
N VAL A 31 -9.40 9.81 8.96
CA VAL A 31 -8.21 9.15 9.52
C VAL A 31 -6.93 9.87 9.09
N ASP A 32 -5.95 9.92 9.97
CA ASP A 32 -4.66 10.55 9.65
C ASP A 32 -3.88 9.74 8.61
N LEU A 33 -3.90 8.41 8.72
CA LEU A 33 -3.17 7.52 7.83
C LEU A 33 -4.07 6.36 7.40
N TYR A 34 -4.30 6.25 6.09
CA TYR A 34 -4.93 5.08 5.49
C TYR A 34 -3.88 4.25 4.75
N GLN A 35 -3.82 2.95 5.03
CA GLN A 35 -2.80 2.07 4.49
C GLN A 35 -3.41 0.97 3.63
N ILE A 36 -2.89 0.79 2.41
CA ILE A 36 -3.16 -0.41 1.62
C ILE A 36 -2.45 -1.58 2.30
N HIS A 37 -3.25 -2.52 2.80
CA HIS A 37 -2.78 -3.52 3.75
C HIS A 37 -1.89 -4.60 3.10
N TRP A 38 -2.13 -4.95 1.84
CA TRP A 38 -1.24 -5.76 1.00
C TRP A 38 -1.48 -5.43 -0.47
N PRO A 39 -0.56 -5.78 -1.38
CA PRO A 39 -0.71 -5.50 -2.80
C PRO A 39 -1.75 -6.41 -3.47
N GLN A 40 -2.42 -5.92 -4.52
CA GLN A 40 -3.34 -6.74 -5.33
C GLN A 40 -2.60 -7.76 -6.20
N ARG A 41 -1.42 -7.39 -6.71
CA ARG A 41 -0.59 -8.26 -7.53
C ARG A 41 0.07 -9.35 -6.67
N ASP A 42 0.28 -10.50 -7.29
CA ASP A 42 1.12 -11.54 -6.71
C ASP A 42 2.56 -11.03 -6.59
N THR A 43 3.09 -11.03 -5.37
CA THR A 43 4.48 -10.65 -5.11
C THR A 43 5.03 -11.37 -3.89
N ASN A 44 6.28 -11.11 -3.54
CA ASN A 44 6.99 -11.74 -2.45
C ASN A 44 6.69 -11.09 -1.09
N TYR A 45 5.48 -11.33 -0.58
CA TYR A 45 5.04 -10.98 0.77
C TYR A 45 4.63 -12.22 1.57
N PHE A 46 4.41 -12.07 2.89
CA PHE A 46 4.07 -13.16 3.82
C PHE A 46 5.03 -14.37 3.78
N GLY A 47 6.33 -14.12 4.03
CA GLY A 47 7.33 -15.17 4.20
C GLY A 47 7.96 -15.70 2.90
N LYS A 48 7.53 -15.21 1.74
CA LYS A 48 8.18 -15.49 0.45
C LYS A 48 9.33 -14.51 0.23
N LEU A 49 10.56 -15.01 0.08
CA LEU A 49 11.75 -14.18 -0.13
C LEU A 49 11.92 -13.80 -1.61
N GLY A 50 11.82 -14.78 -2.50
CA GLY A 50 11.97 -14.61 -3.94
C GLY A 50 10.67 -14.15 -4.61
N TYR A 51 10.79 -13.28 -5.61
CA TYR A 51 9.69 -12.97 -6.52
C TYR A 51 9.59 -14.05 -7.58
N GLU A 52 8.40 -14.61 -7.74
CA GLU A 52 8.05 -15.51 -8.84
C GLU A 52 7.11 -14.76 -9.77
N GLN A 53 7.46 -14.71 -11.06
CA GLN A 53 6.63 -14.04 -12.04
C GLN A 53 5.32 -14.79 -12.22
N SER A 54 4.21 -14.15 -11.89
CA SER A 54 2.89 -14.69 -12.21
C SER A 54 2.57 -14.49 -13.70
N SER A 55 1.72 -15.34 -14.24
CA SER A 55 1.17 -15.18 -15.60
C SER A 55 0.12 -14.08 -15.70
N LYS A 56 -0.33 -13.51 -14.56
CA LYS A 56 -1.34 -12.47 -14.47
C LYS A 56 -0.71 -11.16 -13.98
N ILE A 57 -0.48 -10.22 -14.89
CA ILE A 57 -0.11 -8.86 -14.52
C ILE A 57 -1.38 -8.16 -14.03
N ASN A 58 -1.47 -7.94 -12.72
CA ASN A 58 -2.57 -7.22 -12.08
C ASN A 58 -2.04 -6.01 -11.30
N ASP A 59 -1.42 -5.07 -12.01
CA ASP A 59 -0.95 -3.80 -11.44
C ASP A 59 -2.11 -2.80 -11.42
N ASN A 60 -2.70 -2.59 -10.25
CA ASN A 60 -3.79 -1.64 -9.99
C ASN A 60 -3.32 -0.41 -9.20
N ILE A 61 -2.00 -0.19 -9.10
CA ILE A 61 -1.41 0.86 -8.25
C ILE A 61 -1.93 2.24 -8.63
N GLU A 62 -2.07 2.50 -9.94
CA GLU A 62 -2.55 3.79 -10.45
C GLU A 62 -4.00 4.08 -10.03
N GLU A 63 -4.93 3.16 -10.31
CA GLU A 63 -6.33 3.27 -9.89
C GLU A 63 -6.45 3.41 -8.36
N THR A 64 -5.67 2.62 -7.62
CA THR A 64 -5.64 2.66 -6.15
C THR A 64 -5.22 4.05 -5.67
N LEU A 65 -4.14 4.60 -6.23
CA LEU A 65 -3.60 5.88 -5.80
C LEU A 65 -4.51 7.05 -6.17
N GLU A 66 -5.15 7.01 -7.34
CA GLU A 66 -6.17 7.99 -7.75
C GLU A 66 -7.38 7.97 -6.82
N THR A 67 -7.89 6.78 -6.52
CA THR A 67 -9.02 6.60 -5.60
C THR A 67 -8.69 7.15 -4.22
N LEU A 68 -7.52 6.83 -3.68
CA LEU A 68 -7.11 7.36 -2.37
C LEU A 68 -6.90 8.88 -2.37
N ASN A 69 -6.41 9.45 -3.47
CA ASN A 69 -6.28 10.90 -3.59
C ASN A 69 -7.62 11.62 -3.66
N HIS A 70 -8.65 11.00 -4.25
CA HIS A 70 -10.01 11.51 -4.15
C HIS A 70 -10.46 11.65 -2.68
N PHE A 71 -10.17 10.64 -1.85
CA PHE A 71 -10.47 10.70 -0.42
C PHE A 71 -9.61 11.68 0.39
N ILE A 72 -8.42 12.03 -0.08
CA ILE A 72 -7.65 13.16 0.45
C ILE A 72 -8.37 14.47 0.16
N GLN A 73 -8.84 14.66 -1.08
CA GLN A 73 -9.58 15.86 -1.47
C GLN A 73 -10.89 16.02 -0.69
N GLU A 74 -11.59 14.91 -0.41
CA GLU A 74 -12.77 14.90 0.46
C GLU A 74 -12.45 15.14 1.94
N GLY A 75 -11.18 15.11 2.34
CA GLY A 75 -10.74 15.31 3.73
C GLY A 75 -10.92 14.10 4.65
N LYS A 76 -11.33 12.95 4.10
CA LYS A 76 -11.54 11.69 4.85
C LYS A 76 -10.24 10.97 5.19
N ILE A 77 -9.18 11.24 4.43
CA ILE A 77 -7.83 10.71 4.66
C ILE A 77 -6.83 11.87 4.63
N ARG A 78 -5.86 11.92 5.55
CA ARG A 78 -4.78 12.92 5.52
C ARG A 78 -3.54 12.45 4.79
N CYS A 79 -3.15 11.18 4.99
CA CYS A 79 -1.95 10.60 4.41
C CYS A 79 -2.20 9.17 3.91
N ILE A 80 -1.43 8.76 2.90
CA ILE A 80 -1.48 7.41 2.33
C ILE A 80 -0.22 6.64 2.74
N GLY A 81 -0.41 5.41 3.19
CA GLY A 81 0.67 4.45 3.38
C GLY A 81 0.41 3.14 2.64
N ILE A 82 1.43 2.29 2.62
CA ILE A 82 1.37 0.94 2.05
C ILE A 82 1.90 -0.08 3.07
N SER A 83 1.57 -1.34 2.90
CA SER A 83 2.01 -2.42 3.77
C SER A 83 2.24 -3.69 2.96
N ASN A 84 3.15 -4.54 3.44
CA ASN A 84 3.56 -5.77 2.79
C ASN A 84 4.02 -5.56 1.33
N GLU A 85 4.66 -4.41 1.07
CA GLU A 85 5.04 -4.03 -0.28
C GLU A 85 6.53 -4.25 -0.59
N THR A 86 6.87 -4.29 -1.87
CA THR A 86 8.24 -4.40 -2.37
C THR A 86 8.82 -3.02 -2.71
N ALA A 87 10.15 -2.97 -2.87
CA ALA A 87 10.82 -1.76 -3.30
C ALA A 87 10.33 -1.31 -4.68
N TRP A 88 10.04 -2.27 -5.57
CA TRP A 88 9.50 -1.97 -6.90
C TRP A 88 8.16 -1.25 -6.81
N GLY A 89 7.16 -1.79 -6.10
CA GLY A 89 5.84 -1.17 -6.10
C GLY A 89 5.83 0.13 -5.28
N THR A 90 6.66 0.24 -4.23
CA THR A 90 6.93 1.53 -3.55
C THR A 90 7.41 2.59 -4.55
N MET A 91 8.40 2.27 -5.38
CA MET A 91 8.88 3.19 -6.41
C MET A 91 7.82 3.49 -7.48
N ARG A 92 6.97 2.52 -7.82
CA ARG A 92 5.85 2.72 -8.74
C ARG A 92 4.81 3.69 -8.20
N TYR A 93 4.42 3.57 -6.92
CA TYR A 93 3.54 4.53 -6.24
C TYR A 93 4.12 5.96 -6.32
N LEU A 94 5.41 6.12 -5.99
CA LEU A 94 6.09 7.42 -6.04
C LEU A 94 6.19 7.97 -7.47
N GLU A 95 6.47 7.11 -8.45
CA GLU A 95 6.55 7.49 -9.85
C GLU A 95 5.19 8.00 -10.37
N ILE A 96 4.11 7.26 -10.11
CA ILE A 96 2.76 7.63 -10.53
C ILE A 96 2.32 8.93 -9.86
N ALA A 97 2.55 9.07 -8.54
CA ALA A 97 2.27 10.30 -7.81
C ALA A 97 2.92 11.51 -8.48
N ARG A 98 4.21 11.41 -8.82
CA ARG A 98 4.97 12.47 -9.49
C ARG A 98 4.43 12.76 -10.90
N LYS A 99 4.15 11.72 -11.70
CA LYS A 99 3.67 11.89 -13.08
C LYS A 99 2.29 12.54 -13.16
N LYS A 100 1.41 12.20 -12.22
CA LYS A 100 0.01 12.67 -12.20
C LYS A 100 -0.22 13.84 -11.25
N ASN A 101 0.82 14.36 -10.60
CA ASN A 101 0.73 15.40 -9.58
C ASN A 101 -0.26 15.06 -8.46
N LEU A 102 -0.22 13.80 -8.01
CA LEU A 102 -1.02 13.29 -6.89
C LEU A 102 -0.20 13.31 -5.60
N THR A 103 -0.90 13.27 -4.46
CA THR A 103 -0.26 13.03 -3.16
C THR A 103 0.36 11.64 -3.16
N GLY A 104 1.66 11.58 -2.85
CA GLY A 104 2.42 10.34 -2.75
C GLY A 104 2.23 9.62 -1.41
N ILE A 105 2.72 8.38 -1.37
CA ILE A 105 2.77 7.59 -0.14
C ILE A 105 3.83 8.16 0.82
N VAL A 106 3.57 8.10 2.14
CA VAL A 106 4.47 8.64 3.18
C VAL A 106 5.03 7.58 4.12
N SER A 107 4.45 6.38 4.13
CA SER A 107 4.87 5.29 5.01
C SER A 107 4.79 3.93 4.33
N ILE A 108 5.61 3.00 4.82
CA ILE A 108 5.50 1.57 4.53
C ILE A 108 5.53 0.76 5.83
N GLN A 109 4.52 -0.09 6.05
CA GLN A 109 4.44 -1.00 7.19
C GLN A 109 4.80 -2.42 6.74
N ASN A 110 6.08 -2.74 6.78
CA ASN A 110 6.59 -4.08 6.47
C ASN A 110 7.15 -4.78 7.72
N PRO A 111 7.14 -6.12 7.77
CA PRO A 111 7.77 -6.86 8.85
C PRO A 111 9.29 -6.62 8.85
N TYR A 112 9.82 -6.26 10.01
CA TYR A 112 11.25 -6.05 10.23
C TYR A 112 11.62 -6.50 11.63
N SER A 113 12.58 -7.40 11.73
CA SER A 113 13.12 -7.89 13.00
C SER A 113 14.50 -8.49 12.77
N LEU A 114 15.20 -8.87 13.84
CA LEU A 114 16.46 -9.60 13.73
C LEU A 114 16.34 -10.90 12.91
N LEU A 115 15.13 -11.48 12.85
CA LEU A 115 14.85 -12.71 12.10
C LEU A 115 14.44 -12.43 10.65
N ILE A 116 14.01 -11.21 10.33
CA ILE A 116 13.44 -10.83 9.04
C ILE A 116 14.12 -9.55 8.57
N GLU A 117 15.19 -9.73 7.77
CA GLU A 117 15.99 -8.62 7.22
C GLU A 117 15.65 -8.29 5.75
N PHE A 118 14.56 -8.83 5.18
CA PHE A 118 14.20 -8.66 3.76
C PHE A 118 14.25 -7.19 3.27
N LEU A 119 13.89 -6.23 4.13
CA LEU A 119 13.97 -4.80 3.81
C LEU A 119 15.37 -4.32 3.45
N ARG A 120 16.44 -4.96 3.94
CA ARG A 120 17.83 -4.62 3.56
C ARG A 120 18.11 -4.83 2.08
N LEU A 121 17.43 -5.78 1.43
CA LEU A 121 17.75 -6.17 0.05
C LEU A 121 17.22 -5.16 -0.99
N GLY A 122 16.17 -4.40 -0.65
CA GLY A 122 15.53 -3.49 -1.60
C GLY A 122 15.26 -2.07 -1.10
N PHE A 123 15.13 -1.87 0.22
CA PHE A 123 14.76 -0.57 0.80
C PHE A 123 15.92 0.12 1.51
N LEU A 124 16.68 -0.64 2.31
CA LEU A 124 17.78 -0.10 3.10
C LEU A 124 19.11 -0.45 2.42
N LYS A 125 19.56 0.39 1.48
CA LYS A 125 20.96 0.31 1.06
C LYS A 125 21.84 0.55 2.29
N SER A 126 22.68 -0.43 2.64
CA SER A 126 23.81 -0.12 3.50
C SER A 126 24.68 0.89 2.75
N PRO A 127 25.11 2.01 3.36
CA PRO A 127 26.15 2.82 2.77
C PRO A 127 27.33 1.88 2.47
N PRO A 128 28.03 2.04 1.33
CA PRO A 128 29.21 1.23 1.04
C PRO A 128 30.15 1.35 2.24
N GLY A 129 30.32 0.25 2.97
CA GLY A 129 31.09 0.23 4.19
C GLY A 129 32.55 0.53 3.88
N LYS A 130 33.11 1.51 4.59
CA LYS A 130 34.53 1.44 4.98
C LYS A 130 34.68 0.16 5.80
N ARG A 131 35.13 -0.92 5.16
CA ARG A 131 35.82 -2.03 5.84
C ARG A 131 37.29 -1.67 5.91
#